data_AF-A0A3N5SJM7-F1
#
_entry.id   AF-A0A3N5SJM7-F1
#
_cell.length_a   1.000
_cell.length_b   1.000
_cell.length_c   1.000
_cell.angle_alpha   90.00
_cell.angle_beta   90.00
_cell.angle_gamma   90.00
#
_symmetry.space_group_name_H-M   'P 1'
#
loop_
_entity.id
_entity.type
_entity.pdbx_description
1 polymer ?
#
loop_
_entity_poly.entity_id
_entity_poly.type
_entity_poly.pdbx_seq_one_letter_code
_entity_poly.pdbx_strand_id
1 'polypeptide(L)' 'MMDIQHLVDRLEDLIDEGRHMPFSRFTGIDEERALEVIDQMRISVPEQIAKASRLINQRDRLLAQANEEATRVLNLAR' A
#
# COMPACT_ATOMS: atom_id res chain seq x y z
N MET A 1 -4.21 -8.23 9.16
CA MET A 1 -3.77 -8.17 7.75
C MET A 1 -2.43 -7.47 7.76
N MET A 2 -1.36 -8.09 7.26
CA MET A 2 -0.07 -7.37 7.18
C MET A 2 -0.22 -6.24 6.17
N ASP A 3 0.16 -5.03 6.59
CA ASP A 3 0.29 -3.88 5.71
C ASP A 3 1.58 -4.03 4.89
N ILE A 4 1.64 -3.40 3.71
CA ILE A 4 2.85 -3.38 2.89
C ILE A 4 4.05 -2.84 3.67
N GLN A 5 3.82 -1.91 4.61
CA GLN A 5 4.87 -1.41 5.50
C GLN A 5 5.53 -2.54 6.30
N HIS A 6 4.74 -3.42 6.92
CA HIS A 6 5.29 -4.55 7.68
C HIS A 6 6.03 -5.57 6.82
N LEU A 7 5.61 -5.74 5.56
CA LEU A 7 6.34 -6.61 4.64
C LEU A 7 7.69 -6.00 4.25
N VAL A 8 7.74 -4.68 4.07
CA VAL A 8 8.98 -3.95 3.81
C VAL A 8 9.91 -4.03 5.02
N ASP A 9 9.40 -3.75 6.22
CA ASP A 9 10.16 -3.86 7.47
C ASP A 9 10.77 -5.27 7.61
N ARG A 10 9.99 -6.32 7.33
CA ARG A 10 10.46 -7.70 7.44
C ARG A 10 11.54 -8.06 6.40
N LEU A 11 11.50 -7.43 5.23
CA LEU A 11 12.55 -7.60 4.22
C LEU A 11 13.82 -6.83 4.63
N GLU A 12 13.67 -5.65 5.21
CA GLU A 12 14.76 -4.84 5.76
C GLU A 12 15.46 -5.58 6.91
N ASP A 13 14.70 -6.09 7.87
CA ASP A 13 15.21 -6.93 8.97
C ASP A 13 16.00 -8.14 8.44
N LEU A 14 15.49 -8.80 7.40
CA LEU A 14 16.17 -9.95 6.79
C LEU A 14 17.49 -9.58 6.11
N ILE A 15 17.58 -8.36 5.56
CA ILE A 15 18.83 -7.84 5.00
C ILE A 15 19.80 -7.46 6.12
N ASP A 16 19.33 -6.84 7.20
CA ASP A 16 20.16 -6.44 8.35
C ASP A 16 20.67 -7.64 9.17
N GLU A 17 19.86 -8.71 9.29
CA GLU A 17 20.27 -9.99 9.88
C GLU A 17 21.27 -10.76 9.00
N GLY A 18 21.37 -10.39 7.72
CA GLY A 18 22.19 -11.08 6.74
C GLY A 18 23.69 -10.98 7.00
N ARG A 19 24.46 -11.97 6.52
CA ARG A 19 25.91 -11.95 6.66
C ARG A 19 26.51 -10.97 5.64
N HIS A 20 26.92 -9.79 6.11
CA HIS A 20 27.66 -8.84 5.30
C HIS A 20 29.03 -9.38 4.88
N MET A 21 29.36 -9.26 3.59
CA MET A 21 30.64 -9.71 3.06
C MET A 21 31.70 -8.60 3.20
N PRO A 22 32.86 -8.87 3.82
CA PRO A 22 33.92 -7.89 3.94
C PRO A 22 34.45 -7.50 2.55
N PHE A 23 34.84 -6.23 2.39
CA PHE A 23 35.32 -5.65 1.12
C PHE A 23 34.28 -5.66 -0.02
N SER A 24 32.99 -5.81 0.30
CA SER A 24 31.90 -5.86 -0.67
C SER A 24 30.66 -5.12 -0.17
N ARG A 25 29.75 -4.78 -1.09
CA ARG A 25 28.40 -4.27 -0.78
C ARG A 25 27.35 -5.39 -0.72
N PHE A 26 27.76 -6.63 -0.93
CA PHE A 26 26.85 -7.77 -0.93
C PHE A 26 26.59 -8.27 0.49
N THR A 27 25.33 -8.61 0.75
CA THR A 27 24.88 -9.26 1.97
C THR A 27 24.30 -10.62 1.60
N GLY A 28 24.78 -11.68 2.26
CA GLY A 28 24.17 -13.00 2.15
C GLY A 28 22.90 -13.05 3.00
N ILE A 29 21.77 -13.39 2.37
CA ILE A 29 20.47 -13.53 3.02
C ILE A 29 19.90 -14.94 2.77
N ASP A 30 18.96 -15.35 3.62
CA ASP A 30 18.19 -16.57 3.41
C ASP A 30 17.20 -16.36 2.23
N GLU A 31 17.49 -17.03 1.12
CA GLU A 31 16.72 -16.91 -0.11
C GLU A 31 15.26 -17.35 0.07
N GLU A 32 15.01 -18.44 0.81
CA GLU A 32 13.67 -18.98 1.01
C GLU A 32 12.81 -17.98 1.79
N ARG A 33 13.34 -17.45 2.90
CA ARG A 33 12.67 -16.41 3.69
C ARG A 33 12.44 -15.12 2.88
N ALA A 34 13.39 -14.72 2.02
CA ALA A 34 13.23 -13.54 1.17
C ALA A 34 12.12 -13.74 0.13
N LEU A 35 12.07 -14.90 -0.52
CA LEU A 35 11.05 -15.24 -1.50
C LEU A 35 9.65 -15.29 -0.88
N GLU A 36 9.50 -15.82 0.33
CA GLU A 36 8.23 -15.80 1.06
C GLU A 36 7.70 -14.38 1.28
N VAL A 37 8.56 -13.45 1.68
CA VAL A 37 8.17 -12.04 1.88
C VAL A 37 7.77 -11.40 0.54
N ILE A 38 8.50 -11.68 -0.53
CA ILE A 38 8.19 -11.19 -1.88
C ILE A 38 6.83 -11.72 -2.36
N ASP A 39 6.54 -13.00 -2.17
CA ASP A 39 5.25 -13.58 -2.56
C ASP A 39 4.09 -12.99 -1.76
N GLN A 40 4.29 -12.71 -0.46
CA GLN A 40 3.30 -12.01 0.35
C GLN A 40 3.06 -10.56 -0.11
N MET A 41 4.11 -9.85 -0.54
CA MET A 41 3.96 -8.52 -1.14
C MET A 41 3.16 -8.59 -2.44
N ARG A 42 3.42 -9.58 -3.29
CA ARG A 42 2.71 -9.75 -4.57
C ARG A 42 1.21 -9.96 -4.40
N ILE A 43 0.77 -10.55 -3.29
CA ILE A 43 -0.65 -10.76 -2.99
C ILE A 43 -1.27 -9.51 -2.37
N SER A 44 -0.60 -8.93 -1.37
CA SER A 44 -1.17 -7.85 -0.55
C SER A 44 -1.15 -6.48 -1.24
N VAL A 45 -0.09 -6.14 -1.98
CA VAL A 45 0.07 -4.82 -2.62
C VAL A 45 -1.04 -4.51 -3.63
N PRO A 46 -1.39 -5.41 -4.58
CA PRO A 46 -2.45 -5.12 -5.54
C PRO A 46 -3.81 -4.90 -4.86
N GLU A 47 -4.11 -5.66 -3.80
CA GLU A 47 -5.35 -5.54 -3.05
C GLU A 47 -5.45 -4.18 -2.35
N GLN A 48 -4.37 -3.75 -1.68
CA GLN A 48 -4.33 -2.45 -1.00
C GLN A 48 -4.46 -1.28 -2.00
N ILE A 49 -3.77 -1.35 -3.14
CA ILE A 49 -3.89 -0.34 -4.20
C ILE A 49 -5.32 -0.30 -4.75
N ALA A 50 -5.94 -1.45 -5.01
CA ALA A 50 -7.32 -1.52 -5.49
C ALA A 50 -8.32 -0.98 -4.45
N LYS A 51 -8.09 -1.24 -3.17
CA LYS A 51 -8.89 -0.68 -2.07
C LYS A 51 -8.76 0.83 -1.98
N ALA A 52 -7.54 1.36 -2.04
CA ALA A 52 -7.27 2.79 -2.03
C ALA A 52 -7.94 3.50 -3.22
N SER A 53 -7.81 2.93 -4.44
CA SER A 53 -8.46 3.45 -5.63
C SER A 53 -9.99 3.47 -5.50
N ARG A 54 -10.59 2.41 -4.96
CA ARG A 54 -12.05 2.38 -4.67
C ARG A 54 -12.47 3.49 -3.71
N LEU A 55 -11.71 3.71 -2.64
CA LEU A 55 -12.02 4.74 -1.65
C LEU A 55 -11.94 6.15 -2.25
N ILE A 56 -10.92 6.44 -3.06
CA ILE A 56 -10.77 7.72 -3.77
C ILE A 56 -11.97 7.94 -4.70
N ASN A 57 -12.33 6.94 -5.51
CA ASN A 57 -13.49 7.02 -6.40
C ASN A 57 -14.81 7.24 -5.65
N GLN A 58 -14.97 6.60 -4.48
CA GLN A 58 -16.16 6.81 -3.63
C GLN A 58 -16.22 8.23 -3.08
N ARG A 59 -15.09 8.75 -2.58
CA ARG A 59 -14.98 10.14 -2.11
C ARG A 59 -15.39 11.11 -3.20
N ASP A 60 -14.87 10.95 -4.41
CA ASP A 60 -15.15 11.88 -5.51
C ASP A 60 -16.63 11.85 -5.92
N ARG A 61 -17.28 10.67 -5.91
CA ARG A 61 -18.73 10.54 -6.12
C ARG A 61 -19.53 11.25 -5.03
N LEU A 62 -19.15 11.09 -3.76
CA LEU A 62 -19.83 11.74 -2.64
C LEU A 62 -19.71 13.26 -2.73
N LEU A 63 -18.53 13.78 -3.10
CA LEU A 63 -18.32 15.20 -3.31
C LEU A 63 -19.16 15.75 -4.46
N ALA A 64 -19.28 15.01 -5.57
CA ALA A 64 -20.14 15.40 -6.68
C ALA A 64 -21.62 15.49 -6.24
N GLN A 65 -22.12 14.47 -5.55
CA GLN A 65 -23.50 14.44 -5.02
C GLN A 65 -23.76 15.59 -4.04
N ALA A 66 -22.83 15.86 -3.13
CA ALA A 66 -22.95 16.97 -2.18
C ALA A 66 -23.00 18.34 -2.89
N ASN A 67 -22.19 18.53 -3.94
CA ASN A 67 -22.20 19.76 -4.73
C ASN A 67 -23.51 19.93 -5.53
N GLU A 68 -24.01 18.85 -6.13
CA GLU A 68 -25.31 18.86 -6.84
C GLU A 68 -26.44 19.22 -5.88
N GLU A 69 -26.47 18.62 -4.69
CA GLU A 69 -27.51 18.88 -3.70
C GLU A 69 -27.41 20.29 -3.13
N ALA A 70 -26.19 20.78 -2.82
CA ALA A 70 -25.98 22.16 -2.42
C ALA A 70 -26.50 23.15 -3.48
N THR A 71 -26.22 22.89 -4.76
CA THR A 71 -26.72 23.71 -5.88
C THR A 71 -28.25 23.66 -5.96
N ARG A 72 -28.86 22.49 -5.79
CA ARG A 72 -30.32 22.32 -5.76
C ARG A 72 -30.95 23.14 -4.64
N VAL A 73 -30.43 23.06 -3.42
CA VAL A 73 -30.92 23.80 -2.27
C VAL A 73 -30.80 25.31 -2.48
N LEU A 74 -29.67 25.79 -3.02
CA LEU A 74 -29.50 27.21 -3.33
C LEU A 74 -30.48 27.72 -4.41
N ASN A 75 -30.77 26.89 -5.42
CA ASN A 75 -31.74 27.25 -6.45
C ASN A 75 -33.18 27.28 -5.92
N LEU A 76 -33.53 26.43 -4.96
CA LEU A 76 -34.85 26.44 -4.31
C LEU A 76 -35.06 27.63 -3.36
N ALA A 77 -33.97 28.21 -2.87
CA ALA A 77 -33.99 29.36 -1.97
C ALA A 77 -34.04 30.73 -2.70
N ARG A 78 -33.93 30.73 -4.03
CA ARG A 78 -34.15 31.92 -4.89
C ARG A 78 -35.61 31.98 -5.34
#